data_AF-A0A9E5FYZ1-F1
#
_entry.id   AF-A0A9E5FYZ1-F1
#
_cell.length_a   1.000
_cell.length_b   1.000
_cell.length_c   1.000
_cell.angle_alpha   90.00
_cell.angle_beta   90.00
_cell.angle_gamma   90.00
#
_symmetry.space_group_name_H-M   'P 1'
#
loop_
_entity.id
_entity.type
_entity.pdbx_description
1 polymer ?
#
loop_
_entity_poly.entity_id
_entity_poly.type
_entity_poly.pdbx_seq_one_letter_code
_entity_poly.pdbx_strand_id
1 'polypeptide(L)'
;MPSGSYRGFASSDQLIVAGSFGAGVFYSVDNGARWVAINSGLTDLTVFDLEIQAGYIVVATNTQGVFRFALSNLTDLSGDGCVNGPDLGILLGAWGPCTGCSSDLNGDNSVDGSDLGLLLSNWGMCG
;
A
#
# COMPACT_ATOMS: atom_id res chain seq x y z
N MET A 1 -1.25 9.05 11.27
CA MET A 1 -2.45 8.18 11.24
C MET A 1 -3.62 8.92 11.86
N PRO A 2 -4.86 8.82 11.36
CA PRO A 2 -6.03 9.42 12.02
C PRO A 2 -6.17 8.92 13.47
N SER A 3 -6.80 9.69 14.36
CA SER A 3 -7.14 9.20 15.70
C SER A 3 -8.23 8.13 15.61
N GLY A 4 -7.98 6.91 16.12
CA GLY A 4 -8.92 5.80 16.05
C GLY A 4 -8.50 4.60 16.92
N SER A 5 -9.38 3.61 17.01
CA SER A 5 -9.07 2.32 17.66
C SER A 5 -8.47 1.37 16.63
N TYR A 6 -7.23 0.94 16.86
CA TYR A 6 -6.53 -0.03 16.03
C TYR A 6 -6.49 -1.39 16.73
N ARG A 7 -6.79 -2.46 16.00
CA ARG A 7 -6.96 -3.81 16.58
C ARG A 7 -5.82 -4.77 16.27
N GLY A 8 -5.14 -4.59 15.14
CA GLY A 8 -4.06 -5.47 14.70
C GLY A 8 -3.17 -4.77 13.69
N PHE A 9 -1.92 -5.25 13.60
CA PHE A 9 -0.96 -4.83 12.60
C PHE A 9 -0.12 -6.02 12.15
N ALA A 10 0.39 -5.96 10.92
CA ALA A 10 1.37 -6.87 10.39
C ALA A 10 2.47 -6.05 9.73
N SER A 11 3.67 -6.61 9.62
CA SER A 11 4.80 -5.92 9.01
C SER A 11 5.69 -6.87 8.24
N SER A 12 6.28 -6.36 7.17
CA SER A 12 7.45 -6.92 6.49
C SER A 12 8.62 -5.93 6.61
N ASP A 13 9.73 -6.19 5.92
CA ASP A 13 10.92 -5.32 5.96
C ASP A 13 10.65 -3.88 5.48
N GLN A 14 9.61 -3.67 4.67
CA GLN A 14 9.35 -2.37 4.02
C GLN A 14 7.92 -1.88 4.16
N LEU A 15 7.05 -2.67 4.78
CA LEU A 15 5.63 -2.37 4.86
C LEU A 15 5.14 -2.62 6.27
N ILE A 16 4.42 -1.66 6.83
CA ILE A 16 3.59 -1.84 8.01
C ILE A 16 2.15 -1.69 7.57
N VAL A 17 1.29 -2.62 7.97
CA VAL A 17 -0.15 -2.56 7.70
C VAL A 17 -0.89 -2.59 9.03
N ALA A 18 -1.92 -1.77 9.17
CA ALA A 18 -2.72 -1.68 10.37
C ALA A 18 -4.21 -1.65 10.06
N GLY A 19 -4.96 -2.41 10.85
CA GLY A 19 -6.40 -2.54 10.78
C GLY A 19 -7.07 -1.73 11.88
N SER A 20 -8.14 -1.03 11.52
CA SER A 20 -8.89 -0.19 12.44
C SER A 20 -10.31 -0.68 12.68
N PHE A 21 -10.87 -0.26 13.79
CA PHE A 21 -12.29 -0.41 14.11
C PHE A 21 -13.07 0.76 13.52
N GLY A 22 -13.45 0.65 12.23
CA GLY A 22 -14.37 1.58 11.57
C GLY A 22 -13.74 2.54 10.56
N ALA A 23 -12.42 2.52 10.36
CA ALA A 23 -11.74 3.32 9.33
C ALA A 23 -11.00 2.47 8.27
N GLY A 24 -11.13 1.14 8.34
CA GLY A 24 -10.55 0.19 7.39
C GLY A 24 -9.07 -0.09 7.64
N VAL A 25 -8.34 -0.27 6.55
CA VAL A 25 -6.94 -0.71 6.52
C VAL A 25 -6.05 0.43 6.04
N PHE A 26 -4.92 0.59 6.72
CA PHE A 26 -3.89 1.55 6.38
C PHE A 26 -2.55 0.85 6.23
N TYR A 27 -1.69 1.36 5.35
CA TYR A 27 -0.32 0.92 5.26
C TYR A 27 0.66 2.08 5.37
N SER A 28 1.90 1.76 5.71
CA SER A 28 3.04 2.67 5.77
C SER A 28 4.25 1.97 5.19
N VAL A 29 5.01 2.71 4.39
CA VAL A 29 6.27 2.28 3.78
C VAL A 29 7.48 3.03 4.34
N ASP A 30 7.25 3.92 5.30
CA ASP A 30 8.21 4.85 5.88
C ASP A 30 8.30 4.68 7.41
N ASN A 31 8.24 3.42 7.87
CA ASN A 31 8.32 3.04 9.29
C ASN A 31 7.27 3.70 10.19
N GLY A 32 6.07 3.95 9.65
CA GLY A 32 4.93 4.49 10.38
C GLY A 32 4.89 6.02 10.45
N ALA A 33 5.80 6.73 9.77
CA ALA A 33 5.79 8.20 9.73
C ALA A 33 4.55 8.73 8.97
N ARG A 34 4.18 8.09 7.86
CA ARG A 34 2.99 8.38 7.06
C ARG A 34 2.17 7.12 6.85
N TRP A 35 0.87 7.31 6.65
CA TRP A 35 -0.10 6.23 6.52
C TRP A 35 -1.08 6.52 5.39
N VAL A 36 -1.25 5.56 4.50
CA VAL A 36 -2.15 5.63 3.34
C VAL A 36 -3.26 4.59 3.51
N ALA A 37 -4.51 4.98 3.24
CA ALA A 37 -5.65 4.07 3.35
C ALA A 37 -5.78 3.17 2.11
N ILE A 38 -6.05 1.88 2.30
CA ILE A 38 -6.30 0.89 1.23
C ILE A 38 -7.68 0.25 1.39
N ASN A 39 -8.70 1.10 1.30
CA ASN A 39 -10.10 0.72 1.54
C ASN A 39 -10.90 0.45 0.25
N SER A 40 -10.26 0.45 -0.91
CA SER A 40 -10.96 0.20 -2.17
C SER A 40 -11.60 -1.19 -2.16
N GLY A 41 -12.91 -1.27 -2.36
CA GLY A 41 -13.67 -2.52 -2.29
C GLY A 41 -14.03 -3.00 -0.87
N LEU A 42 -13.49 -2.39 0.19
CA LEU A 42 -13.91 -2.64 1.59
C LEU A 42 -15.14 -1.80 1.91
N THR A 43 -16.32 -2.40 1.83
CA THR A 43 -17.59 -1.79 2.24
C THR A 43 -17.87 -1.95 3.75
N ASP A 44 -17.14 -2.82 4.43
CA ASP A 44 -17.09 -2.92 5.90
C ASP A 44 -15.68 -2.57 6.37
N LEU A 45 -15.59 -1.46 7.11
CA LEU A 45 -14.33 -0.86 7.56
C LEU A 45 -13.90 -1.36 8.94
N THR A 46 -14.58 -2.35 9.50
CA THR A 46 -14.22 -2.97 10.78
C THR A 46 -13.28 -4.14 10.53
N VAL A 47 -11.98 -3.91 10.76
CA VAL A 47 -10.94 -4.93 10.62
C VAL A 47 -10.79 -5.71 11.92
N PHE A 48 -10.99 -7.02 11.85
CA PHE A 48 -10.81 -7.93 12.98
C PHE A 48 -9.42 -8.55 13.03
N ASP A 49 -8.90 -8.90 11.86
CA ASP A 49 -7.58 -9.52 11.73
C ASP A 49 -6.97 -9.17 10.37
N LEU A 50 -5.64 -9.18 10.29
CA LEU A 50 -4.91 -8.95 9.04
C LEU A 50 -3.55 -9.64 9.06
N GLU A 51 -3.07 -10.00 7.87
CA GLU A 51 -1.75 -10.64 7.70
C GLU A 51 -1.14 -10.26 6.34
N ILE A 52 0.19 -10.24 6.27
CA ILE A 52 0.92 -10.13 5.01
C ILE A 52 1.42 -11.51 4.61
N GLN A 53 0.92 -12.05 3.50
CA GLN A 53 1.30 -13.37 3.02
C GLN A 53 1.47 -13.41 1.50
N ALA A 54 2.61 -13.92 1.05
CA ALA A 54 2.86 -14.27 -0.36
C ALA A 54 2.53 -13.15 -1.37
N GLY A 55 2.88 -11.90 -1.04
CA GLY A 55 2.61 -10.75 -1.89
C GLY A 55 1.19 -10.17 -1.74
N TYR A 56 0.44 -10.58 -0.73
CA TYR A 56 -0.89 -10.07 -0.45
C TYR A 56 -1.03 -9.57 0.99
N ILE A 57 -1.86 -8.55 1.18
CA ILE A 57 -2.44 -8.19 2.47
C ILE A 57 -3.79 -8.90 2.54
N VAL A 58 -3.96 -9.79 3.49
CA VAL A 58 -5.22 -10.50 3.73
C VAL A 58 -5.90 -9.86 4.93
N VAL A 59 -7.21 -9.59 4.82
CA VAL A 59 -7.96 -8.79 5.79
C VAL A 59 -9.28 -9.48 6.11
N ALA A 60 -9.54 -9.76 7.38
CA ALA A 60 -10.82 -10.26 7.85
C ALA A 60 -11.70 -9.11 8.38
N THR A 61 -12.91 -9.01 7.84
CA THR A 61 -13.90 -7.99 8.19
C THR A 61 -15.02 -8.55 9.06
N ASN A 62 -15.86 -7.68 9.65
CA ASN A 62 -16.95 -8.10 10.54
C ASN A 62 -18.05 -8.88 9.79
N THR A 63 -18.52 -8.32 8.67
CA THR A 63 -19.75 -8.76 8.00
C THR A 63 -19.56 -9.27 6.58
N GLN A 64 -18.39 -9.08 5.97
CA GLN A 64 -18.16 -9.37 4.55
C GLN A 64 -17.06 -10.39 4.28
N GLY A 65 -16.60 -11.08 5.32
CA GLY A 65 -15.60 -12.13 5.19
C GLY A 65 -14.19 -11.58 4.97
N VAL A 66 -13.42 -12.28 4.12
CA VAL A 66 -11.99 -12.05 3.92
C VAL A 66 -11.73 -11.39 2.57
N PHE A 67 -10.97 -10.31 2.58
CA PHE A 67 -10.48 -9.60 1.41
C PHE A 67 -8.98 -9.79 1.27
N ARG A 68 -8.47 -9.65 0.04
CA ARG A 68 -7.03 -9.61 -0.21
C ARG A 68 -6.67 -8.45 -1.12
N PHE A 69 -5.56 -7.79 -0.83
CA PHE A 69 -4.96 -6.74 -1.65
C PHE A 69 -3.62 -7.23 -2.15
N ALA A 70 -3.39 -7.19 -3.46
CA ALA A 70 -2.07 -7.50 -4.02
C ALA A 70 -1.10 -6.36 -3.68
N LEU A 71 0.09 -6.69 -3.18
CA LEU A 71 1.14 -5.72 -2.91
C LEU A 71 1.68 -5.08 -4.19
N SER A 72 1.61 -5.79 -5.32
CA SER A 72 1.93 -5.24 -6.65
C SER A 72 1.13 -3.97 -6.94
N ASN A 73 -0.16 -3.92 -6.55
CA ASN A 73 -1.01 -2.75 -6.78
C ASN A 73 -0.54 -1.48 -6.06
N LEU A 74 0.35 -1.60 -5.07
CA LEU A 74 0.94 -0.43 -4.41
C LEU A 74 1.98 0.27 -5.29
N THR A 75 2.59 -0.45 -6.24
CA THR A 75 3.71 0.02 -7.06
C THR A 75 3.54 -0.23 -8.56
N ASP A 76 2.42 -0.83 -8.98
CA ASP A 76 1.99 -0.96 -10.37
C ASP A 76 1.37 0.39 -10.82
N LEU A 77 2.22 1.22 -11.41
CA LEU A 77 1.86 2.55 -11.88
C LEU A 77 1.20 2.52 -13.25
N SER A 78 1.46 1.46 -14.02
CA SER A 78 0.93 1.27 -15.37
C SER A 78 -0.48 0.64 -15.37
N GLY A 79 -0.84 -0.03 -14.27
CA GLY A 79 -2.08 -0.79 -14.12
C GLY A 79 -2.10 -2.07 -14.94
N ASP A 80 -0.94 -2.60 -15.33
CA ASP A 80 -0.83 -3.82 -16.15
C ASP A 80 -0.82 -5.11 -15.32
N GLY A 81 -0.88 -5.00 -13.99
CA GLY A 81 -0.91 -6.09 -13.04
C GLY A 81 0.48 -6.63 -12.66
N CYS A 82 1.55 -6.02 -13.16
CA CYS A 82 2.93 -6.37 -12.86
C CYS A 82 3.74 -5.12 -12.49
N VAL A 83 4.81 -5.31 -11.70
CA VAL A 83 5.76 -4.24 -11.37
C VAL A 83 7.04 -4.45 -12.18
N ASN A 84 7.20 -3.68 -13.25
CA ASN A 84 8.22 -3.91 -14.27
C ASN A 84 8.66 -2.59 -14.98
N GLY A 85 9.21 -2.72 -16.20
CA GLY A 85 9.77 -1.62 -16.98
C GLY A 85 8.80 -0.45 -17.23
N PRO A 86 7.58 -0.70 -17.73
CA PRO A 86 6.48 0.26 -17.73
C PRO A 86 6.34 1.12 -16.46
N ASP A 87 6.29 0.51 -15.28
CA ASP A 87 6.11 1.24 -14.02
C ASP A 87 7.33 2.10 -13.69
N LEU A 88 8.53 1.55 -13.90
CA LEU A 88 9.77 2.32 -13.78
C LEU A 88 9.77 3.53 -14.71
N GLY A 89 9.32 3.36 -15.95
CA GLY A 89 9.22 4.44 -16.92
C GLY A 89 8.30 5.56 -16.45
N ILE A 90 7.15 5.21 -15.85
CA ILE A 90 6.21 6.18 -15.29
C ILE A 90 6.83 6.91 -14.09
N LEU A 91 7.46 6.18 -13.17
CA LEU A 91 8.11 6.75 -12.00
C LEU A 91 9.24 7.71 -12.40
N LEU A 92 10.14 7.29 -13.30
CA LEU A 92 11.24 8.12 -13.80
C LEU A 92 10.74 9.34 -14.58
N GLY A 93 9.61 9.22 -15.27
CA GLY A 93 8.98 10.34 -15.98
C GLY A 93 8.40 11.42 -15.05
N ALA A 94 8.08 11.07 -13.81
CA ALA A 94 7.50 11.96 -12.79
C ALA A 94 8.54 12.51 -11.80
N TRP A 95 9.84 12.24 -12.00
CA TRP A 95 10.89 12.56 -11.04
C TRP A 95 10.94 14.04 -10.64
N GLY A 96 10.94 14.33 -9.34
CA GLY A 96 10.89 15.68 -8.78
C GLY A 96 9.65 15.94 -7.92
N PRO A 97 9.33 17.23 -7.64
CA PRO A 97 8.19 17.58 -6.79
C PRO A 97 6.86 17.11 -7.37
N CYS A 98 6.05 16.43 -6.57
CA CYS A 98 4.83 15.79 -7.04
C CYS A 98 3.77 15.76 -5.94
N THR A 99 2.83 16.69 -5.98
CA THR A 99 1.77 16.75 -4.97
C THR A 99 0.57 15.91 -5.40
N GLY A 100 0.39 14.75 -4.75
CA GLY A 100 -0.79 13.89 -4.94
C GLY A 100 -0.81 13.11 -6.26
N CYS A 101 0.35 12.89 -6.87
CA CYS A 101 0.46 12.02 -8.04
C CYS A 101 0.62 10.56 -7.64
N SER A 102 0.39 9.64 -8.58
CA SER A 102 0.51 8.19 -8.34
C SER A 102 1.95 7.72 -8.14
N SER A 103 2.94 8.44 -8.68
CA SER A 103 4.36 8.08 -8.61
C SER A 103 5.05 8.41 -7.29
N ASP A 104 4.42 9.22 -6.43
CA ASP A 104 4.85 9.51 -5.06
C ASP A 104 4.33 8.37 -4.15
N LEU A 105 5.13 7.30 -4.08
CA LEU A 105 4.77 6.02 -3.48
C LEU A 105 4.88 6.04 -1.96
N ASN A 106 5.77 6.88 -1.41
CA ASN A 106 5.86 7.10 0.05
C ASN A 106 4.97 8.26 0.53
N GLY A 107 4.41 9.03 -0.39
CA GLY A 107 3.49 10.14 -0.16
C GLY A 107 4.16 11.41 0.35
N ASP A 108 5.48 11.59 0.28
CA ASP A 108 6.21 12.72 0.87
C ASP A 108 6.13 14.02 0.04
N ASN A 109 5.37 14.01 -1.06
CA ASN A 109 5.21 15.05 -2.08
C ASN A 109 6.40 15.21 -3.03
N SER A 110 7.29 14.23 -3.10
CA SER A 110 8.38 14.15 -4.08
C SER A 110 8.40 12.76 -4.71
N VAL A 111 8.87 12.67 -5.96
CA VAL A 111 9.23 11.41 -6.61
C VAL A 111 10.74 11.38 -6.69
N ASP A 112 11.35 10.52 -5.87
CA ASP A 112 12.80 10.41 -5.77
C ASP A 112 13.32 8.97 -5.57
N GLY A 113 14.55 8.85 -5.09
CA GLY A 113 15.19 7.56 -4.86
C GLY A 113 14.47 6.67 -3.83
N SER A 114 13.69 7.28 -2.94
CA SER A 114 12.86 6.58 -1.96
C SER A 114 11.71 5.85 -2.66
N ASP A 115 11.00 6.52 -3.57
CA ASP A 115 9.93 5.92 -4.38
C ASP A 115 10.48 4.87 -5.33
N LEU A 116 11.62 5.14 -5.95
CA LEU A 116 12.32 4.14 -6.76
C LEU A 116 12.66 2.89 -5.93
N GLY A 117 13.10 3.07 -4.68
CA GLY A 117 13.38 1.98 -3.76
C GLY A 117 12.16 1.10 -3.47
N LEU A 118 10.98 1.72 -3.32
CA LEU A 118 9.71 1.02 -3.13
C LEU A 118 9.26 0.29 -4.38
N LEU A 119 9.41 0.91 -5.56
CA LEU A 119 9.08 0.27 -6.83
C LEU A 119 9.98 -0.95 -7.07
N LEU A 120 11.29 -0.81 -6.86
CA LEU A 120 12.26 -1.87 -7.09
C LEU A 120 12.17 -3.01 -6.09
N SER A 121 11.62 -2.77 -4.90
CA SER A 121 11.49 -3.84 -3.92
C SER A 121 10.33 -4.80 -4.20
N ASN A 122 9.36 -4.35 -4.98
CA ASN A 122 8.29 -5.18 -5.52
C ASN A 122 8.58 -5.62 -6.98
N TRP A 123 9.80 -5.43 -7.47
CA TRP A 123 10.13 -5.71 -8.87
C TRP A 123 9.86 -7.17 -9.26
N GLY A 124 9.15 -7.35 -10.38
CA GLY A 124 8.76 -8.66 -10.90
C GLY A 124 7.56 -9.29 -10.18
N MET A 125 6.94 -8.61 -9.21
CA MET A 125 5.67 -9.05 -8.64
C MET A 125 4.55 -8.84 -9.66
N CYS A 126 3.67 -9.83 -9.78
CA CYS A 126 2.46 -9.76 -10.58
C CYS A 126 1.29 -10.41 -9.82
N GLY A 127 0.08 -9.86 -9.89
CA GLY A 127 -1.08 -10.41 -9.18
C GLY A 127 -2.33 -9.56 -9.20
#